data_AF-A0AA42ZJP4-F1
#
_entry.id   AF-A0AA42ZJP4-F1
#
_cell.length_a   1.000
_cell.length_b   1.000
_cell.length_c   1.000
_cell.angle_alpha   90.00
_cell.angle_beta   90.00
_cell.angle_gamma   90.00
#
_symmetry.space_group_name_H-M   'P 1'
#
loop_
_entity.id
_entity.type
_entity.pdbx_description
1 polymer ?
#
loop_
_entity_poly.entity_id
_entity_poly.type
_entity_poly.pdbx_seq_one_letter_code
_entity_poly.pdbx_strand_id
1 'polypeptide(L)'
;MSSRTWTALAAAWAIFMAAPVGAAEVEHALSNGATLITDEADEVLTDRAALDEISAQSQGEPDPTLEAYWSNPEFEVYFNHEAVGYVEMDDWDELDVNDLWESYVEGSKEQSKLFGYQIRPLRWVVEPTLDRKSAVAYYALEVQFGEEEPLINLVVYDFGRYGYEEMTLVQSSGAFPAARAGGIATRIAAAYEFGPESDYGDFTEGDTIAAMGAGGLVAAALGVKFGKGILAIALVFLKKFWFIFLVIPAAIWKFFTGRSKEAEAET
;
A
#
# COMPACT_ATOMS: atom_id res chain seq x y z
N MET A 1 20.94 -10.24 17.39
CA MET A 1 20.91 -8.77 17.20
C MET A 1 21.14 -8.08 18.55
N SER A 2 21.93 -6.99 18.59
CA SER A 2 22.30 -6.31 19.84
C SER A 2 21.30 -5.20 20.19
N SER A 3 21.20 -4.81 21.46
CA SER A 3 20.31 -3.71 21.92
C SER A 3 20.54 -2.38 21.19
N ARG A 4 21.70 -2.18 20.55
CA ARG A 4 22.02 -0.97 19.78
C ARG A 4 21.26 -0.86 18.45
N THR A 5 20.87 -1.97 17.82
CA THR A 5 20.16 -1.93 16.53
C THR A 5 18.69 -1.55 16.72
N TRP A 6 18.09 -1.96 17.85
CA TRP A 6 16.73 -1.59 18.23
C TRP A 6 16.59 -0.09 18.55
N THR A 7 17.59 0.49 19.23
CA THR A 7 17.59 1.93 19.52
C THR A 7 17.71 2.78 18.26
N ALA A 8 18.47 2.32 17.25
CA ALA A 8 18.64 3.04 15.99
C ALA A 8 17.33 3.09 15.19
N LEU A 9 16.63 1.95 15.02
CA LEU A 9 15.36 1.88 14.29
C LEU A 9 14.23 2.66 14.98
N ALA A 10 14.15 2.63 16.31
CA ALA A 10 13.18 3.41 17.06
C ALA A 10 13.45 4.93 16.98
N ALA A 11 14.73 5.33 16.92
CA ALA A 11 15.11 6.73 16.73
C ALA A 11 14.81 7.21 15.31
N ALA A 12 14.92 6.33 14.32
CA ALA A 12 14.67 6.64 12.93
C ALA A 12 13.18 6.89 12.65
N TRP A 13 12.29 6.05 13.20
CA TRP A 13 10.85 6.33 13.24
C TRP A 13 10.47 7.60 14.01
N ALA A 14 11.21 7.92 15.07
CA ALA A 14 11.00 9.18 15.77
C ALA A 14 11.42 10.38 14.91
N ILE A 15 12.47 10.24 14.09
CA ILE A 15 12.90 11.27 13.12
C ILE A 15 11.87 11.39 12.00
N PHE A 16 11.45 10.29 11.36
CA PHE A 16 10.39 10.30 10.35
C PHE A 16 9.13 10.99 10.92
N MET A 17 8.64 10.56 12.09
CA MET A 17 7.42 11.16 12.67
C MET A 17 7.60 12.59 13.21
N ALA A 18 8.82 13.02 13.54
CA ALA A 18 9.07 14.35 14.12
C ALA A 18 9.65 15.35 13.11
N ALA A 19 10.11 14.89 11.95
CA ALA A 19 10.52 15.74 10.86
C ALA A 19 9.27 16.52 10.42
N PRO A 20 9.30 17.86 10.51
CA PRO A 20 8.24 18.65 9.90
C PRO A 20 8.23 18.28 8.42
N VAL A 21 7.03 18.05 7.87
CA VAL A 21 6.79 18.27 6.43
C VAL A 21 7.34 19.68 6.16
N GLY A 22 8.46 19.79 5.43
CA GLY A 22 9.10 21.06 5.08
C GLY A 22 10.60 21.24 5.37
N ALA A 23 11.35 20.24 5.86
CA ALA A 23 12.80 20.39 6.09
C ALA A 23 13.63 19.74 4.97
N ALA A 24 13.90 20.50 3.90
CA ALA A 24 14.57 20.07 2.67
C ALA A 24 13.77 19.05 1.85
N GLU A 25 12.58 19.47 1.45
CA GLU A 25 11.70 18.70 0.57
C GLU A 25 12.13 18.78 -0.89
N VAL A 26 11.95 17.66 -1.60
CA VAL A 26 12.07 17.57 -3.05
C VAL A 26 10.70 17.20 -3.60
N GLU A 27 10.23 18.01 -4.56
CA GLU A 27 9.02 17.74 -5.32
C GLU A 27 9.35 16.85 -6.52
N HIS A 28 8.59 15.78 -6.69
CA HIS A 28 8.69 14.84 -7.80
C HIS A 28 7.39 14.88 -8.59
N ALA A 29 7.43 15.43 -9.80
CA ALA A 29 6.27 15.44 -10.68
C ALA A 29 5.93 14.01 -11.14
N LEU A 30 4.66 13.65 -11.03
CA LEU A 30 4.13 12.34 -11.41
C LEU A 30 3.48 12.37 -12.79
N SER A 31 3.28 11.18 -13.37
CA SER A 31 2.82 11.04 -14.75
C SER A 31 1.37 11.49 -14.97
N ASN A 32 0.56 11.49 -13.91
CA ASN A 32 -0.83 11.95 -13.89
C ASN A 32 -0.97 13.46 -13.59
N GLY A 33 0.14 14.18 -13.37
CA GLY A 33 0.15 15.60 -13.01
C GLY A 33 0.07 15.89 -11.50
N ALA A 34 0.06 14.86 -10.66
CA ALA A 34 0.25 14.98 -9.22
C ALA A 34 1.72 15.27 -8.87
N THR A 35 1.96 15.59 -7.60
CA THR A 35 3.29 15.82 -7.04
C THR A 35 3.50 14.94 -5.82
N LEU A 36 4.64 14.26 -5.75
CA LEU A 36 5.11 13.58 -4.56
C LEU A 36 6.16 14.44 -3.86
N ILE A 37 6.00 14.65 -2.56
CA ILE A 37 6.88 15.48 -1.72
C ILE A 37 7.61 14.55 -0.74
N THR A 38 8.94 14.48 -0.85
CA THR A 38 9.77 13.63 0.02
C THR A 38 10.96 14.39 0.60
N ASP A 39 11.61 13.79 1.59
CA ASP A 39 12.89 14.29 2.08
C ASP A 39 13.98 14.11 1.01
N GLU A 40 14.93 15.05 0.90
CA GLU A 40 16.04 15.01 -0.10
C GLU A 40 16.91 13.74 -0.01
N ALA A 41 16.97 13.12 1.17
CA ALA A 41 17.77 11.92 1.40
C ALA A 41 17.10 10.62 0.91
N ASP A 42 15.81 10.66 0.60
CA ASP A 42 15.05 9.49 0.18
C ASP A 42 15.25 9.19 -1.31
N GLU A 43 15.15 7.92 -1.67
CA GLU A 43 15.19 7.48 -3.06
C GLU A 43 13.77 7.45 -3.62
N VAL A 44 13.54 8.20 -4.70
CA VAL A 44 12.26 8.25 -5.41
C VAL A 44 12.47 7.92 -6.88
N LEU A 45 11.66 7.01 -7.39
CA LEU A 45 11.62 6.64 -8.80
C LEU A 45 10.25 7.04 -9.37
N THR A 46 10.28 7.82 -10.45
CA THR A 46 9.09 8.19 -11.24
C THR A 46 9.25 7.85 -12.72
N ASP A 47 10.43 7.35 -13.12
CA ASP A 47 10.70 6.94 -14.49
C ASP A 47 10.00 5.62 -14.83
N ARG A 48 9.28 5.61 -15.95
CA ARG A 48 8.46 4.47 -16.38
C ARG A 48 9.27 3.18 -16.52
N ALA A 49 10.50 3.24 -17.05
CA ALA A 49 11.30 2.03 -17.24
C ALA A 49 11.77 1.44 -15.90
N ALA A 50 12.15 2.31 -14.95
CA ALA A 50 12.51 1.87 -13.59
C ALA A 50 11.30 1.28 -12.84
N LEU A 51 10.13 1.89 -12.96
CA LEU A 51 8.90 1.39 -12.34
C LEU A 51 8.43 0.07 -12.96
N ASP A 52 8.57 -0.10 -14.27
CA ASP A 52 8.29 -1.36 -14.97
C ASP A 52 9.21 -2.48 -14.50
N GLU A 53 10.50 -2.18 -14.25
CA GLU A 53 11.45 -3.16 -13.72
C GLU A 53 11.08 -3.60 -12.31
N ILE A 54 10.79 -2.65 -11.41
CA ILE A 54 10.42 -2.94 -10.02
C ILE A 54 9.10 -3.71 -9.94
N SER A 55 8.08 -3.26 -10.66
CA SER A 55 6.78 -3.95 -10.68
C SER A 55 6.87 -5.31 -11.33
N ALA A 56 7.63 -5.49 -12.42
CA ALA A 56 7.85 -6.81 -13.01
C ALA A 56 8.61 -7.75 -12.07
N GLN A 57 9.56 -7.22 -11.29
CA GLN A 57 10.28 -8.01 -10.29
C GLN A 57 9.35 -8.48 -9.16
N SER A 58 8.38 -7.65 -8.76
CA SER A 58 7.45 -7.98 -7.67
C SER A 58 6.23 -8.79 -8.14
N GLN A 59 5.64 -8.47 -9.29
CA GLN A 59 4.37 -9.06 -9.73
C GLN A 59 4.54 -10.06 -10.90
N GLY A 60 5.75 -10.15 -11.47
CA GLY A 60 6.04 -10.97 -12.65
C GLY A 60 5.71 -10.31 -13.97
N GLU A 61 5.05 -9.14 -13.95
CA GLU A 61 4.79 -8.29 -15.10
C GLU A 61 4.78 -6.80 -14.71
N PRO A 62 5.09 -5.89 -15.64
CA PRO A 62 5.01 -4.46 -15.36
C PRO A 62 3.61 -4.02 -14.96
N ASP A 63 3.53 -3.21 -13.91
CA ASP A 63 2.31 -2.57 -13.44
C ASP A 63 2.19 -1.17 -14.05
N PRO A 64 1.26 -0.95 -14.99
CA PRO A 64 1.09 0.34 -15.65
C PRO A 64 0.45 1.41 -14.74
N THR A 65 -0.09 1.04 -13.58
CA THR A 65 -0.73 1.96 -12.63
C THR A 65 0.27 2.51 -11.61
N LEU A 66 1.37 1.81 -11.37
CA LEU A 66 2.45 2.26 -10.48
C LEU A 66 3.10 3.52 -11.06
N GLU A 67 3.01 4.66 -10.39
CA GLU A 67 3.52 5.94 -10.87
C GLU A 67 4.68 6.52 -10.05
N ALA A 68 4.86 6.05 -8.83
CA ALA A 68 6.06 6.32 -8.05
C ALA A 68 6.44 5.14 -7.15
N TYR A 69 7.72 5.09 -6.85
CA TYR A 69 8.27 4.23 -5.81
C TYR A 69 9.15 5.08 -4.91
N TRP A 70 8.84 5.12 -3.62
CA TRP A 70 9.56 5.86 -2.60
C TRP A 70 10.17 4.89 -1.60
N SER A 71 11.49 4.98 -1.39
CA SER A 71 12.16 4.09 -0.46
C SER A 71 13.31 4.75 0.29
N ASN A 72 13.57 4.21 1.47
CA ASN A 72 14.76 4.49 2.24
C ASN A 72 15.15 3.21 3.03
N PRO A 73 16.18 3.23 3.89
CA PRO A 73 16.58 2.04 4.64
C PRO A 73 15.50 1.46 5.58
N GLU A 74 14.43 2.18 5.87
CA GLU A 74 13.38 1.78 6.81
C GLU A 74 12.16 1.17 6.13
N PHE A 75 11.72 1.75 5.02
CA PHE A 75 10.48 1.36 4.33
C PHE A 75 10.56 1.52 2.82
N GLU A 76 9.60 0.89 2.16
CA GLU A 76 9.34 1.00 0.73
C GLU A 76 7.84 1.29 0.58
N VAL A 77 7.49 2.27 -0.25
CA VAL A 77 6.12 2.68 -0.55
C VAL A 77 5.92 2.70 -2.06
N TYR A 78 4.87 2.03 -2.51
CA TYR A 78 4.41 2.00 -3.90
C TYR A 78 3.22 2.93 -4.05
N PHE A 79 3.20 3.74 -5.11
CA PHE A 79 2.14 4.69 -5.44
C PHE A 79 1.47 4.27 -6.74
N ASN A 80 0.22 3.82 -6.65
CA ASN A 80 -0.57 3.32 -7.75
C ASN A 80 -1.78 4.22 -8.01
N HIS A 81 -1.84 4.80 -9.22
CA HIS A 81 -2.94 5.67 -9.61
C HIS A 81 -4.06 4.91 -10.32
N GLU A 82 -5.29 5.07 -9.81
CA GLU A 82 -6.49 4.43 -10.37
C GLU A 82 -7.52 5.47 -10.80
N ALA A 83 -7.57 5.75 -12.11
CA ALA A 83 -8.49 6.70 -12.74
C ALA A 83 -9.89 6.08 -12.97
N VAL A 84 -10.60 5.78 -11.88
CA VAL A 84 -11.90 5.09 -11.90
C VAL A 84 -13.12 6.01 -11.78
N GLY A 85 -12.89 7.33 -11.65
CA GLY A 85 -13.92 8.31 -11.33
C GLY A 85 -14.02 8.61 -9.83
N TYR A 86 -14.98 9.46 -9.46
CA TYR A 86 -15.20 9.91 -8.10
C TYR A 86 -15.68 8.77 -7.21
N VAL A 87 -14.89 8.41 -6.20
CA VAL A 87 -15.20 7.32 -5.26
C VAL A 87 -16.04 7.88 -4.11
N GLU A 88 -17.31 7.49 -4.05
CA GLU A 88 -18.16 7.85 -2.92
C GLU A 88 -17.74 7.10 -1.65
N MET A 89 -17.88 7.75 -0.49
CA MET A 89 -17.51 7.16 0.80
C MET A 89 -18.72 6.66 1.61
N ASP A 90 -19.92 6.71 1.04
CA ASP A 90 -21.17 6.45 1.77
C ASP A 90 -21.33 4.97 2.17
N ASP A 91 -20.78 4.05 1.38
CA ASP A 91 -20.80 2.61 1.64
C ASP A 91 -19.80 2.16 2.73
N TRP A 92 -18.94 3.06 3.23
CA TRP A 92 -17.94 2.73 4.25
C TRP A 92 -18.56 2.19 5.53
N ASP A 93 -19.70 2.73 5.94
CA ASP A 93 -20.38 2.35 7.18
C ASP A 93 -21.04 0.96 7.09
N GLU A 94 -21.06 0.34 5.90
CA GLU A 94 -21.56 -1.02 5.66
C GLU A 94 -20.49 -2.10 5.92
N LEU A 95 -19.23 -1.71 6.15
CA LEU A 95 -18.13 -2.65 6.41
C LEU A 95 -18.28 -3.38 7.75
N ASP A 96 -18.20 -4.71 7.73
CA ASP A 96 -17.98 -5.52 8.93
C ASP A 96 -16.53 -5.99 9.00
N VAL A 97 -15.78 -5.47 9.98
CA VAL A 97 -14.35 -5.75 10.15
C VAL A 97 -14.05 -7.24 10.38
N ASN A 98 -14.98 -8.00 10.98
CA ASN A 98 -14.79 -9.44 11.15
C ASN A 98 -14.95 -10.16 9.81
N ASP A 99 -15.96 -9.81 9.02
CA ASP A 99 -16.17 -10.38 7.68
C ASP A 99 -14.98 -10.09 6.75
N LEU A 100 -14.41 -8.89 6.85
CA LEU A 100 -13.18 -8.52 6.15
C LEU A 100 -12.00 -9.42 6.55
N TRP A 101 -11.79 -9.61 7.85
CA TRP A 101 -10.71 -10.45 8.37
C TRP A 101 -10.88 -11.92 7.97
N GLU A 102 -12.08 -12.46 8.10
CA GLU A 102 -12.39 -13.85 7.71
C GLU A 102 -12.15 -14.08 6.22
N SER A 103 -12.58 -13.13 5.38
CA SER A 103 -12.36 -13.17 3.94
C SER A 103 -10.87 -13.16 3.59
N TYR A 104 -10.10 -12.28 4.22
CA TYR A 104 -8.65 -12.18 4.01
C TYR A 104 -7.91 -13.46 4.45
N VAL A 105 -8.30 -14.04 5.58
CA VAL A 105 -7.76 -15.32 6.08
C VAL A 105 -8.07 -16.45 5.10
N GLU A 106 -9.29 -16.52 4.57
CA GLU A 106 -9.65 -17.57 3.61
C GLU A 106 -8.92 -17.39 2.27
N GLY A 107 -8.85 -16.16 1.75
CA GLY A 107 -8.07 -15.83 0.55
C GLY A 107 -6.59 -16.20 0.70
N SER A 108 -6.00 -15.96 1.86
CA SER A 108 -4.62 -16.34 2.17
C SER A 108 -4.39 -17.86 2.15
N LYS A 109 -5.38 -18.68 2.54
CA LYS A 109 -5.30 -20.14 2.42
C LYS A 109 -5.36 -20.60 0.95
N GLU A 110 -6.20 -19.96 0.14
CA GLU A 110 -6.28 -20.24 -1.30
C GLU A 110 -4.94 -19.89 -1.98
N GLN A 111 -4.36 -18.74 -1.67
CA GLN A 111 -3.06 -18.31 -2.17
C GLN A 111 -1.91 -19.21 -1.67
N SER A 112 -1.93 -19.64 -0.42
CA SER A 112 -0.92 -20.57 0.11
C SER A 112 -0.81 -21.85 -0.73
N LYS A 113 -1.95 -22.37 -1.19
CA LYS A 113 -2.01 -23.56 -2.07
C LYS A 113 -1.42 -23.27 -3.44
N LEU A 114 -1.63 -22.06 -3.97
CA LEU A 114 -1.13 -21.63 -5.27
C LEU A 114 0.38 -21.46 -5.26
N PHE A 115 0.93 -20.81 -4.23
CA PHE A 115 2.36 -20.49 -4.15
C PHE A 115 3.22 -21.61 -3.57
N GLY A 116 2.63 -22.60 -2.90
CA GLY A 116 3.36 -23.73 -2.35
C GLY A 116 4.09 -23.43 -1.03
N TYR A 117 3.79 -22.30 -0.39
CA TYR A 117 4.22 -21.95 0.97
C TYR A 117 3.05 -21.32 1.73
N GLN A 118 3.13 -21.31 3.07
CA GLN A 118 2.03 -20.82 3.90
C GLN A 118 2.03 -19.28 3.98
N ILE A 119 0.88 -18.66 3.73
CA ILE A 119 0.62 -17.24 4.00
C ILE A 119 -0.28 -17.18 5.25
N ARG A 120 0.22 -16.57 6.32
CA ARG A 120 -0.43 -16.49 7.63
C ARG A 120 -0.74 -15.04 7.96
N PRO A 121 -1.98 -14.57 7.77
CA PRO A 121 -2.44 -13.35 8.42
C PRO A 121 -2.36 -13.52 9.93
N LEU A 122 -1.65 -12.62 10.61
CA LEU A 122 -1.44 -12.70 12.05
C LEU A 122 -2.45 -11.85 12.81
N ARG A 123 -2.63 -10.60 12.39
CA ARG A 123 -3.62 -9.66 12.97
C ARG A 123 -3.80 -8.42 12.11
N TRP A 124 -4.84 -7.66 12.43
CA TRP A 124 -4.86 -6.21 12.17
C TRP A 124 -3.79 -5.50 13.00
N VAL A 125 -3.06 -4.62 12.34
CA VAL A 125 -2.21 -3.60 12.96
C VAL A 125 -3.05 -2.35 13.19
N VAL A 126 -3.85 -1.98 12.19
CA VAL A 126 -4.95 -1.02 12.28
C VAL A 126 -6.09 -1.55 11.44
N GLU A 127 -7.27 -1.61 12.03
CA GLU A 127 -8.51 -1.96 11.32
C GLU A 127 -8.83 -0.88 10.27
N PRO A 128 -9.58 -1.20 9.21
CA PRO A 128 -10.01 -0.23 8.21
C PRO A 128 -10.57 1.04 8.85
N THR A 129 -9.94 2.16 8.52
CA THR A 129 -10.26 3.48 9.04
C THR A 129 -10.45 4.46 7.89
N LEU A 130 -11.45 5.33 7.99
CA LEU A 130 -11.70 6.40 7.01
C LEU A 130 -11.73 7.76 7.72
N ASP A 131 -10.91 8.69 7.24
CA ASP A 131 -11.05 10.12 7.51
C ASP A 131 -11.79 10.79 6.35
N ARG A 132 -13.09 11.01 6.55
CA ARG A 132 -13.96 11.68 5.57
C ARG A 132 -13.56 13.13 5.30
N LYS A 133 -12.83 13.78 6.22
CA LYS A 133 -12.44 15.19 6.07
C LYS A 133 -11.29 15.33 5.08
N SER A 134 -10.29 14.45 5.16
CA SER A 134 -9.19 14.42 4.21
C SER A 134 -9.47 13.52 3.01
N ALA A 135 -10.59 12.79 3.00
CA ALA A 135 -10.90 11.77 2.00
C ALA A 135 -9.79 10.70 1.90
N VAL A 136 -9.32 10.23 3.06
CA VAL A 136 -8.27 9.20 3.16
C VAL A 136 -8.80 7.98 3.91
N ALA A 137 -8.69 6.80 3.32
CA ALA A 137 -8.90 5.53 3.98
C ALA A 137 -7.59 4.76 4.16
N TYR A 138 -7.47 3.95 5.19
CA TYR A 138 -6.29 3.09 5.37
C TYR A 138 -6.58 1.87 6.24
N TYR A 139 -5.77 0.83 6.08
CA TYR A 139 -5.70 -0.31 6.97
C TYR A 139 -4.29 -0.86 7.02
N ALA A 140 -3.95 -1.60 8.08
CA ALA A 140 -2.66 -2.28 8.15
C ALA A 140 -2.79 -3.71 8.67
N LEU A 141 -2.11 -4.64 8.01
CA LEU A 141 -2.10 -6.06 8.31
C LEU A 141 -0.69 -6.50 8.69
N GLU A 142 -0.59 -7.43 9.64
CA GLU A 142 0.65 -8.17 9.88
C GLU A 142 0.50 -9.57 9.29
N VAL A 143 1.41 -9.94 8.38
CA VAL A 143 1.31 -11.17 7.59
C VAL A 143 2.67 -11.86 7.55
N GLN A 144 2.67 -13.18 7.73
CA GLN A 144 3.88 -14.00 7.65
C GLN A 144 3.83 -14.91 6.41
N PHE A 145 4.95 -15.00 5.70
CA PHE A 145 5.13 -15.82 4.51
C PHE A 145 6.14 -16.94 4.82
N GLY A 146 5.68 -18.19 4.79
CA GLY A 146 6.48 -19.35 5.19
C GLY A 146 6.95 -19.25 6.64
N GLU A 147 8.27 -19.35 6.84
CA GLU A 147 8.93 -19.22 8.15
C GLU A 147 9.70 -17.90 8.28
N GLU A 148 9.46 -16.95 7.38
CA GLU A 148 10.13 -15.64 7.39
C GLU A 148 9.61 -14.74 8.53
N GLU A 149 10.35 -13.68 8.81
CA GLU A 149 9.88 -12.62 9.72
C GLU A 149 8.58 -12.00 9.18
N PRO A 150 7.57 -11.74 10.03
CA PRO A 150 6.34 -11.10 9.60
C PRO A 150 6.59 -9.72 8.99
N LEU A 151 5.75 -9.38 8.02
CA LEU A 151 5.73 -8.08 7.37
C LEU A 151 4.46 -7.34 7.74
N ILE A 152 4.59 -6.02 7.79
CA ILE A 152 3.47 -5.09 7.85
C ILE A 152 3.18 -4.67 6.42
N ASN A 153 1.91 -4.81 6.03
CA ASN A 153 1.36 -4.26 4.82
C ASN A 153 0.35 -3.19 5.23
N LEU A 154 0.73 -1.92 5.06
CA LEU A 154 -0.11 -0.76 5.32
C LEU A 154 -0.56 -0.22 3.96
N VAL A 155 -1.86 -0.19 3.74
CA VAL A 155 -2.48 0.35 2.52
C VAL A 155 -3.19 1.64 2.87
N VAL A 156 -3.00 2.66 2.05
CA VAL A 156 -3.66 3.96 2.13
C VAL A 156 -4.33 4.23 0.79
N TYR A 157 -5.58 4.67 0.83
CA TYR A 157 -6.31 5.21 -0.30
C TYR A 157 -6.50 6.69 -0.06
N ASP A 158 -5.92 7.52 -0.91
CA ASP A 158 -6.22 8.94 -0.96
C ASP A 158 -7.16 9.21 -2.13
N PHE A 159 -8.37 9.67 -1.84
CA PHE A 159 -9.42 9.82 -2.86
C PHE A 159 -9.34 11.20 -3.50
N GLY A 160 -9.28 11.23 -4.83
CA GLY A 160 -9.33 12.44 -5.63
C GLY A 160 -10.65 12.60 -6.36
N ARG A 161 -10.79 13.68 -7.13
CA ARG A 161 -11.96 13.97 -7.96
C ARG A 161 -12.22 12.90 -9.02
N TYR A 162 -11.15 12.37 -9.62
CA TYR A 162 -11.22 11.50 -10.80
C TYR A 162 -10.79 10.04 -10.54
N GLY A 163 -10.54 9.68 -9.28
CA GLY A 163 -9.97 8.38 -8.93
C GLY A 163 -9.40 8.39 -7.53
N TYR A 164 -8.40 7.55 -7.31
CA TYR A 164 -7.64 7.53 -6.06
C TYR A 164 -6.18 7.17 -6.30
N GLU A 165 -5.36 7.50 -5.32
CA GLU A 165 -3.99 7.01 -5.20
C GLU A 165 -3.95 5.93 -4.12
N GLU A 166 -3.54 4.71 -4.49
CA GLU A 166 -3.26 3.63 -3.56
C GLU A 166 -1.77 3.65 -3.19
N MET A 167 -1.49 3.80 -1.89
CA MET A 167 -0.14 3.82 -1.35
C MET A 167 0.06 2.60 -0.47
N THR A 168 0.94 1.69 -0.89
CA THR A 168 1.23 0.46 -0.15
C THR A 168 2.62 0.53 0.45
N LEU A 169 2.68 0.59 1.79
CA LEU A 169 3.92 0.46 2.55
C LEU A 169 4.14 -1.00 2.97
N VAL A 170 5.34 -1.49 2.72
CA VAL A 170 5.79 -2.82 3.15
C VAL A 170 7.03 -2.70 4.03
N GLN A 171 6.97 -3.28 5.23
CA GLN A 171 8.10 -3.25 6.16
C GLN A 171 8.15 -4.49 7.05
N SER A 172 9.35 -4.85 7.53
CA SER A 172 9.48 -5.86 8.60
C SER A 172 8.77 -5.44 9.88
N SER A 173 7.94 -6.35 10.41
CA SER A 173 7.14 -6.12 11.63
C SER A 173 7.99 -5.80 12.86
N GLY A 174 9.16 -6.41 12.99
CA GLY A 174 10.05 -6.17 14.13
C GLY A 174 10.51 -4.71 14.28
N ALA A 175 10.59 -3.96 13.17
CA ALA A 175 11.01 -2.56 13.18
C ALA A 175 9.84 -1.56 13.16
N PHE A 176 8.62 -2.02 12.86
CA PHE A 176 7.48 -1.17 12.62
C PHE A 176 6.78 -0.75 13.93
N PRO A 177 6.56 0.55 14.18
CA PRO A 177 5.92 1.03 15.40
C PRO A 177 4.40 0.90 15.26
N ALA A 178 3.86 -0.30 15.46
CA ALA A 178 2.44 -0.63 15.30
C ALA A 178 1.47 0.40 15.92
N ALA A 179 1.80 0.95 17.10
CA ALA A 179 0.98 1.96 17.77
C ALA A 179 0.88 3.32 17.04
N ARG A 180 1.69 3.55 16.00
CA ARG A 180 1.72 4.78 15.20
C ARG A 180 1.21 4.58 13.77
N ALA A 181 0.79 3.38 13.40
CA ALA A 181 0.40 3.02 12.04
C ALA A 181 -0.58 4.01 11.39
N GLY A 182 -1.61 4.49 12.09
CA GLY A 182 -2.52 5.51 11.56
C GLY A 182 -1.85 6.86 11.28
N GLY A 183 -0.92 7.29 12.13
CA GLY A 183 -0.13 8.51 11.90
C GLY A 183 0.85 8.37 10.73
N ILE A 184 1.36 7.16 10.51
CA ILE A 184 2.20 6.82 9.37
C ILE A 184 1.38 6.89 8.08
N ALA A 185 0.19 6.29 8.09
CA ALA A 185 -0.75 6.32 6.97
C ALA A 185 -1.08 7.76 6.55
N THR A 186 -1.44 8.62 7.53
CA THR A 186 -1.72 10.04 7.24
C THR A 186 -0.52 10.81 6.74
N ARG A 187 0.71 10.43 7.16
CA ARG A 187 1.93 11.09 6.68
C ARG A 187 2.26 10.69 5.25
N ILE A 188 2.03 9.42 4.88
CA ILE A 188 2.20 8.94 3.51
C ILE A 188 1.19 9.59 2.58
N ALA A 189 -0.10 9.65 2.97
CA ALA A 189 -1.11 10.38 2.20
C ALA A 189 -0.72 11.85 1.99
N ALA A 190 -0.31 12.54 3.06
CA ALA A 190 0.08 13.95 2.97
C ALA A 190 1.35 14.23 2.15
N ALA A 191 2.12 13.20 1.77
CA ALA A 191 3.25 13.36 0.85
C ALA A 191 2.78 13.45 -0.61
N TYR A 192 1.57 13.02 -0.92
CA TYR A 192 0.98 13.04 -2.24
C TYR A 192 0.04 14.23 -2.39
N GLU A 193 0.25 15.05 -3.42
CA GLU A 193 -0.62 16.16 -3.77
C GLU A 193 -1.23 15.95 -5.15
N PHE A 194 -2.56 15.90 -5.21
CA PHE A 194 -3.27 15.85 -6.48
C PHE A 194 -2.94 17.06 -7.35
N GLY A 195 -3.02 16.87 -8.67
CA GLY A 195 -2.91 17.97 -9.62
C GLY A 195 -4.04 19.01 -9.46
N PRO A 196 -3.93 20.18 -10.12
CA PRO A 196 -4.94 21.23 -10.02
C PRO A 196 -6.36 20.73 -10.32
N GLU A 197 -7.34 21.21 -9.55
CA GLU A 197 -8.78 20.87 -9.67
C GLU A 197 -9.09 19.36 -9.58
N SER A 198 -8.21 18.59 -8.94
CA SER A 198 -8.30 17.13 -8.83
C SER A 198 -8.47 16.64 -7.38
N ASP A 199 -8.58 17.54 -6.41
CA ASP A 199 -8.88 17.20 -5.02
C ASP A 199 -10.29 16.62 -4.88
N TYR A 200 -10.53 15.77 -3.88
CA TYR A 200 -11.84 15.20 -3.60
C TYR A 200 -12.97 16.24 -3.49
N GLY A 201 -12.65 17.39 -2.88
CA GLY A 201 -13.60 18.49 -2.66
C GLY A 201 -13.97 19.25 -3.94
N ASP A 202 -13.24 19.06 -5.03
CA ASP A 202 -13.47 19.73 -6.32
C ASP A 202 -14.52 19.03 -7.18
N PHE A 203 -15.18 17.99 -6.66
CA PHE A 203 -16.27 17.31 -7.34
C PHE A 203 -17.37 18.28 -7.80
N THR A 204 -17.82 18.09 -9.04
CA THR A 204 -18.90 18.87 -9.64
C THR A 204 -19.97 17.99 -10.27
N GLU A 205 -21.18 18.54 -10.40
CA GLU A 205 -22.27 17.89 -11.11
C GLU A 205 -21.87 17.59 -12.57
N GLY A 206 -21.80 16.31 -12.91
CA GLY A 206 -21.38 15.83 -14.23
C GLY A 206 -20.08 15.03 -14.21
N ASP A 207 -19.33 15.02 -13.11
CA ASP A 207 -18.18 14.13 -12.95
C ASP A 207 -18.61 12.65 -12.98
N THR A 208 -17.72 11.80 -13.50
CA THR A 208 -17.97 10.35 -13.54
C THR A 208 -17.85 9.79 -12.14
N ILE A 209 -18.91 9.16 -11.64
CA ILE A 209 -18.90 8.44 -10.36
C ILE A 209 -18.33 7.04 -10.57
N ALA A 210 -17.41 6.63 -9.69
CA ALA A 210 -16.83 5.30 -9.72
C ALA A 210 -17.89 4.23 -9.50
N ALA A 211 -17.69 3.05 -10.08
CA ALA A 211 -18.66 1.96 -9.97
C ALA A 211 -18.72 1.34 -8.55
N MET A 212 -17.74 1.65 -7.70
CA MET A 212 -17.57 1.10 -6.36
C MET A 212 -17.17 2.24 -5.41
N GLY A 213 -17.78 2.28 -4.23
CA GLY A 213 -17.41 3.21 -3.17
C GLY A 213 -16.19 2.74 -2.37
N ALA A 214 -15.74 3.57 -1.44
CA ALA A 214 -14.55 3.34 -0.63
C ALA A 214 -14.64 2.03 0.19
N GLY A 215 -15.82 1.72 0.75
CA GLY A 215 -16.04 0.47 1.47
C GLY A 215 -15.94 -0.74 0.55
N GLY A 216 -16.58 -0.68 -0.61
CA GLY A 216 -16.47 -1.70 -1.65
C GLY A 216 -15.02 -1.95 -2.08
N LEU A 217 -14.21 -0.89 -2.26
CA LEU A 217 -12.80 -1.02 -2.65
C LEU A 217 -12.01 -1.82 -1.60
N VAL A 218 -12.11 -1.44 -0.32
CA VAL A 218 -11.44 -2.16 0.78
C VAL A 218 -11.93 -3.61 0.88
N ALA A 219 -13.24 -3.83 0.75
CA ALA A 219 -13.80 -5.17 0.79
C ALA A 219 -13.30 -6.04 -0.39
N ALA A 220 -13.20 -5.47 -1.60
CA ALA A 220 -12.66 -6.15 -2.76
C ALA A 220 -11.16 -6.49 -2.58
N ALA A 221 -10.36 -5.53 -2.09
CA ALA A 221 -8.94 -5.70 -1.82
C ALA A 221 -8.67 -6.80 -0.77
N LEU A 222 -9.60 -7.02 0.16
CA LEU A 222 -9.51 -8.06 1.19
C LEU A 222 -10.21 -9.38 0.78
N GLY A 223 -10.67 -9.49 -0.46
CA GLY A 223 -11.21 -10.71 -1.04
C GLY A 223 -12.63 -11.07 -0.59
N VAL A 224 -13.42 -10.09 -0.12
CA VAL A 224 -14.81 -10.31 0.29
C VAL A 224 -15.63 -10.71 -0.94
N LYS A 225 -16.24 -11.88 -0.86
CA LYS A 225 -17.12 -12.38 -1.93
C LYS A 225 -18.47 -11.69 -1.82
N PHE A 226 -18.67 -10.64 -2.63
CA PHE A 226 -19.96 -9.97 -2.63
C PHE A 226 -21.10 -10.89 -3.12
N GLY A 227 -22.28 -10.73 -2.53
CA GLY A 227 -23.49 -11.42 -2.98
C GLY A 227 -23.84 -11.11 -4.45
N LYS A 228 -24.79 -11.87 -5.01
CA LYS A 228 -25.14 -11.87 -6.45
C LYS A 228 -25.48 -10.50 -7.07
N GLY A 229 -25.73 -9.45 -6.28
CA GLY A 229 -26.04 -8.08 -6.75
C GLY A 229 -24.82 -7.22 -7.10
N ILE A 230 -23.70 -7.36 -6.39
CA ILE A 230 -22.45 -6.58 -6.61
C ILE A 230 -21.51 -7.33 -7.58
N LEU A 231 -21.70 -8.64 -7.73
CA LEU A 231 -20.90 -9.49 -8.61
C LEU A 231 -20.90 -9.03 -10.09
N ALA A 232 -21.92 -8.30 -10.54
CA ALA A 232 -21.99 -7.76 -11.90
C ALA A 232 -20.95 -6.66 -12.17
N ILE A 233 -20.57 -5.88 -11.13
CA ILE A 233 -19.58 -4.79 -11.23
C ILE A 233 -18.16 -5.34 -11.04
N ALA A 234 -17.99 -6.27 -10.08
CA ALA A 234 -16.70 -6.92 -9.82
C ALA A 234 -16.17 -7.76 -11.01
N LEU A 235 -17.06 -8.36 -11.82
CA LEU A 235 -16.66 -9.20 -12.96
C LEU A 235 -15.96 -8.45 -14.11
N VAL A 236 -16.15 -7.13 -14.24
CA VAL A 236 -15.44 -6.32 -15.24
C VAL A 236 -14.00 -6.05 -14.80
N PHE A 237 -13.75 -5.94 -13.50
CA PHE A 237 -12.43 -5.70 -12.90
C PHE A 237 -11.62 -6.99 -12.66
N LEU A 238 -12.28 -8.14 -12.51
CA LEU A 238 -11.65 -9.39 -12.05
C LEU A 238 -10.62 -10.00 -13.02
N LYS A 239 -10.57 -9.59 -14.30
CA LYS A 239 -9.61 -10.18 -15.26
C LYS A 239 -8.18 -9.66 -15.07
N LYS A 240 -7.99 -8.55 -14.35
CA LYS A 240 -6.68 -7.90 -14.15
C LYS A 240 -6.26 -7.73 -12.69
N PHE A 241 -7.06 -8.17 -11.71
CA PHE A 241 -6.83 -7.84 -10.29
C PHE A 241 -6.47 -9.04 -9.39
N TRP A 242 -6.30 -10.25 -9.92
CA TRP A 242 -5.79 -11.38 -9.12
C TRP A 242 -4.34 -11.18 -8.61
N PHE A 243 -3.62 -10.19 -9.12
CA PHE A 243 -2.25 -9.83 -8.70
C PHE A 243 -2.20 -8.75 -7.60
N ILE A 244 -3.31 -8.06 -7.31
CA ILE A 244 -3.35 -6.95 -6.32
C ILE A 244 -3.10 -7.45 -4.89
N PHE A 245 -3.17 -8.77 -4.68
CA PHE A 245 -2.75 -9.39 -3.43
C PHE A 245 -1.22 -9.51 -3.26
N LEU A 246 -0.42 -9.06 -4.24
CA LEU A 246 1.02 -9.31 -4.33
C LEU A 246 1.85 -8.02 -4.33
N VAL A 247 1.87 -7.31 -3.21
CA VAL A 247 3.00 -6.44 -2.87
C VAL A 247 3.91 -7.14 -1.86
N ILE A 248 4.17 -8.45 -2.00
CA ILE A 248 5.19 -9.14 -1.17
C ILE A 248 5.95 -10.19 -2.00
N PRO A 249 6.80 -9.76 -2.96
CA PRO A 249 8.03 -10.55 -3.12
C PRO A 249 9.33 -9.75 -3.31
N ALA A 250 9.33 -8.41 -3.28
CA ALA A 250 10.58 -7.64 -3.30
C ALA A 250 11.39 -7.78 -1.99
N ALA A 251 10.72 -7.69 -0.83
CA ALA A 251 11.35 -7.87 0.48
C ALA A 251 11.99 -9.26 0.67
N ILE A 252 11.43 -10.29 0.02
CA ILE A 252 11.93 -11.68 0.08
C ILE A 252 13.22 -11.84 -0.74
N TRP A 253 13.36 -11.16 -1.90
CA TRP A 253 14.54 -11.32 -2.76
C TRP A 253 15.80 -10.66 -2.19
N LYS A 254 15.67 -9.52 -1.49
CA LYS A 254 16.80 -8.84 -0.81
C LYS A 254 17.37 -9.69 0.33
N PHE A 255 16.52 -10.44 1.03
CA PHE A 255 16.95 -11.41 2.05
C PHE A 255 17.58 -12.69 1.45
N PHE A 256 17.09 -13.16 0.30
CA PHE A 256 17.65 -14.35 -0.38
C PHE A 256 19.02 -14.10 -1.04
N THR A 257 19.26 -12.91 -1.60
CA THR A 257 20.53 -12.59 -2.27
C THR A 257 21.65 -12.13 -1.34
N GLY A 258 21.32 -11.64 -0.14
CA GLY A 258 22.31 -11.31 0.90
C GLY A 258 23.05 -12.55 1.43
N ARG A 259 22.33 -13.67 1.62
CA ARG A 259 22.91 -14.91 2.16
C ARG A 259 23.78 -15.67 1.18
N SER A 260 23.59 -15.51 -0.14
CA SER A 260 24.43 -16.21 -1.12
C SER A 260 25.84 -15.61 -1.22
N LYS A 261 26.00 -14.32 -0.90
CA LYS A 261 27.29 -13.62 -0.97
C LYS A 261 28.16 -13.84 0.28
N GLU A 262 27.58 -14.09 1.44
CA GLU A 262 28.35 -14.44 2.64
C GLU A 262 28.88 -15.90 2.60
N ALA A 263 28.13 -16.82 2.00
CA ALA A 263 28.54 -18.22 1.88
C ALA A 263 29.71 -18.45 0.90
N GLU A 264 29.93 -17.54 -0.06
CA GLU A 264 31.07 -17.58 -1.00
C GLU A 264 32.32 -16.84 -0.49
N ALA A 265 32.19 -16.01 0.55
CA ALA A 265 33.31 -15.26 1.13
C ALA A 265 34.05 -16.05 2.24
N GLU A 266 33.50 -17.17 2.70
CA GLU A 266 34.09 -18.04 3.73
C GLU A 266 34.55 -19.43 3.21
N THR A 267 34.59 -19.64 1.89
CA THR A 267 35.18 -20.84 1.25
C THR A 267 36.36 -20.48 0.37
#